data_AF-A0A7D4BTD6-F1
#
_entry.id   AF-A0A7D4BTD6-F1
#
_cell.length_a   1.000
_cell.length_b   1.000
_cell.length_c   1.000
_cell.angle_alpha   90.00
_cell.angle_beta   90.00
_cell.angle_gamma   90.00
#
_symmetry.space_group_name_H-M   'P 1'
#
loop_
_entity.id
_entity.type
_entity.pdbx_description
1 polymer ?
#
loop_
_entity_poly.entity_id
_entity_poly.type
_entity_poly.pdbx_seq_one_letter_code
_entity_poly.pdbx_strand_id
1 'polypeptide(L)'
;MKKHNYKLLTLAAALVVASTGCKVNSFLDVNQNPNSFETAPPGVVLTNLEVVNAFNTGNDVDRTSSVLIQHYAGVGNQIANVDNYQLQQSGFADAAWNLYYQGTIYNANGLITVAANTSSPAYSGIAKLHKAYAFAVLTDLWGDVPYSQAGLALNNLSPRFDAQQDIYQGNATLGIQSLFDLVREGLADLAKTSAVTPSAVDDPVYSGDLAKWNRMGNTLLLKLANTISRKNPTLANAVIAEVLAKGTNAYITSNTDDFQVPFGSAVGNQNPIYYFNYVNRPADQFLSQRLLDSMNVKSDPRLPFFFTNTPTQTATVNTSGTNTKIPVNPLVPQLPPVLPSIPSPAIKITAVPGLLYKLTVRRLACIRLPRREKRPSG
;
A
#
# COMPACT_ATOMS: atom_id res chain seq x y z
N MET A 1 -49.84 71.32 -6.16
CA MET A 1 -49.54 70.31 -5.12
C MET A 1 -49.06 69.01 -5.75
N LYS A 2 -47.75 68.81 -6.01
CA LYS A 2 -47.16 67.54 -6.53
C LYS A 2 -45.69 67.35 -6.12
N LYS A 3 -45.30 67.75 -4.89
CA LYS A 3 -43.88 67.72 -4.45
C LYS A 3 -43.55 66.75 -3.31
N HIS A 4 -44.48 65.89 -2.87
CA HIS A 4 -44.22 64.94 -1.77
C HIS A 4 -44.04 63.48 -2.19
N ASN A 5 -44.26 63.12 -3.46
CA ASN A 5 -44.22 61.70 -3.90
C ASN A 5 -42.82 61.20 -4.31
N TYR A 6 -41.88 62.07 -4.67
CA TYR A 6 -40.54 61.63 -5.09
C TYR A 6 -39.64 61.19 -3.92
N LYS A 7 -39.86 61.74 -2.71
CA LYS A 7 -39.09 61.36 -1.51
C LYS A 7 -39.42 59.94 -1.02
N LEU A 8 -40.69 59.53 -1.11
CA LEU A 8 -41.11 58.16 -0.81
C LEU A 8 -40.60 57.16 -1.85
N LEU A 9 -40.60 57.54 -3.14
CA LEU A 9 -40.04 56.70 -4.21
C LEU A 9 -38.52 56.53 -4.10
N THR A 10 -37.77 57.57 -3.72
CA THR A 10 -36.32 57.45 -3.46
C THR A 10 -36.01 56.62 -2.22
N LEU A 11 -36.84 56.71 -1.17
CA LEU A 11 -36.66 55.92 0.05
C LEU A 11 -37.00 54.44 -0.18
N ALA A 12 -38.05 54.16 -0.96
CA ALA A 12 -38.41 52.80 -1.37
C ALA A 12 -37.35 52.18 -2.30
N ALA A 13 -36.81 52.94 -3.26
CA ALA A 13 -35.73 52.47 -4.12
C ALA A 13 -34.42 52.21 -3.32
N ALA A 14 -34.09 53.06 -2.35
CA ALA A 14 -32.95 52.84 -1.47
C ALA A 14 -33.11 51.59 -0.58
N LEU A 15 -34.34 51.29 -0.14
CA LEU A 15 -34.65 50.10 0.66
C LEU A 15 -34.57 48.80 -0.18
N VAL A 16 -34.97 48.85 -1.45
CA VAL A 16 -34.84 47.72 -2.39
C VAL A 16 -33.36 47.46 -2.72
N VAL A 17 -32.54 48.49 -2.93
CA VAL A 17 -31.09 48.33 -3.15
C VAL A 17 -30.40 47.78 -1.89
N ALA A 18 -30.79 48.24 -0.70
CA ALA A 18 -30.28 47.72 0.57
C ALA A 18 -30.61 46.24 0.80
N SER A 19 -31.74 45.74 0.26
CA SER A 19 -32.13 44.32 0.38
C SER A 19 -31.35 43.37 -0.53
N THR A 20 -30.60 43.89 -1.51
CA THR A 20 -29.75 43.07 -2.42
C THR A 20 -28.28 43.02 -2.00
N GLY A 21 -27.87 43.82 -1.01
CA GLY A 21 -26.47 44.01 -0.59
C GLY A 21 -25.93 42.97 0.39
N CYS A 22 -26.77 42.10 0.94
CA CYS A 22 -26.33 41.08 1.89
C CYS A 22 -26.63 39.68 1.33
N LYS A 23 -25.67 39.10 0.62
CA LYS A 23 -25.53 37.64 0.61
C LYS A 23 -25.09 37.20 2.02
N VAL A 24 -26.02 37.23 2.99
CA VAL A 24 -25.79 36.84 4.39
C VAL A 24 -25.20 35.43 4.49
N ASN A 25 -25.50 34.58 3.51
CA ASN A 25 -25.09 33.18 3.53
C ASN A 25 -23.64 32.92 3.07
N SER A 26 -22.97 33.82 2.34
CA SER A 26 -21.58 33.57 1.87
C SER A 26 -20.51 34.26 2.71
N PHE A 27 -20.85 35.28 3.48
CA PHE A 27 -19.90 35.99 4.37
C PHE A 27 -19.82 35.35 5.77
N LEU A 28 -20.87 34.63 6.20
CA LEU A 28 -20.91 33.90 7.46
C LEU A 28 -20.61 32.40 7.31
N ASP A 29 -20.33 31.92 6.09
CA ASP A 29 -19.87 30.55 5.84
C ASP A 29 -18.38 30.42 6.15
N VAL A 30 -18.04 30.61 7.42
CA VAL A 30 -16.68 30.44 7.99
C VAL A 30 -16.41 28.99 8.41
N ASN A 31 -17.34 28.08 8.10
CA ASN A 31 -17.22 26.65 8.40
C ASN A 31 -16.53 25.87 7.26
N GLN A 32 -16.24 26.54 6.14
CA GLN A 32 -15.29 26.06 5.14
C GLN A 32 -13.88 26.11 5.75
N ASN A 33 -13.37 24.96 6.17
CA ASN A 33 -12.01 24.85 6.69
C ASN A 33 -11.04 25.23 5.54
N PRO A 34 -10.26 26.32 5.65
CA PRO A 34 -9.35 26.75 4.59
C PRO A 34 -8.22 25.73 4.33
N ASN A 35 -8.08 24.72 5.19
CA ASN A 35 -7.15 23.59 5.05
C ASN A 35 -7.82 22.31 4.51
N SER A 36 -9.14 22.29 4.26
CA SER A 36 -9.81 21.12 3.67
C SER A 36 -9.88 21.28 2.15
N PHE A 37 -9.38 20.27 1.42
CA PHE A 37 -9.71 20.14 0.01
C PHE A 37 -11.21 19.81 -0.12
N GLU A 38 -11.98 20.58 -0.91
CA GLU A 38 -13.38 20.22 -1.22
C GLU A 38 -13.47 18.86 -1.94
N THR A 39 -12.41 18.46 -2.66
CA THR A 39 -12.20 17.10 -3.18
C THR A 39 -10.70 16.87 -3.36
N ALA A 40 -10.16 15.80 -2.79
CA ALA A 40 -8.74 15.48 -2.92
C ALA A 40 -8.42 14.99 -4.35
N PRO A 41 -7.30 15.42 -4.98
CA PRO A 41 -6.88 14.90 -6.28
C PRO A 41 -6.63 13.38 -6.22
N PRO A 42 -6.93 12.63 -7.30
CA PRO A 42 -6.81 11.17 -7.31
C PRO A 42 -5.41 10.67 -6.95
N GLY A 43 -4.36 11.38 -7.38
CA GLY A 43 -2.99 11.05 -7.03
C GLY A 43 -2.70 11.09 -5.53
N VAL A 44 -3.20 12.09 -4.82
CA VAL A 44 -3.01 12.19 -3.36
C VAL A 44 -3.69 11.04 -2.63
N VAL A 45 -4.90 10.67 -3.09
CA VAL A 45 -5.64 9.54 -2.53
C VAL A 45 -4.94 8.21 -2.85
N LEU A 46 -4.36 8.06 -4.05
CA LEU A 46 -3.58 6.89 -4.43
C LEU A 46 -2.35 6.70 -3.54
N THR A 47 -1.52 7.74 -3.38
CA THR A 47 -0.34 7.67 -2.52
C THR A 47 -0.71 7.25 -1.09
N ASN A 48 -1.78 7.82 -0.55
CA ASN A 48 -2.28 7.45 0.78
C ASN A 48 -2.72 5.98 0.84
N LEU A 49 -3.53 5.53 -0.13
CA LEU A 49 -4.01 4.16 -0.23
C LEU A 49 -2.84 3.15 -0.24
N GLU A 50 -1.82 3.41 -1.05
CA GLU A 50 -0.66 2.53 -1.17
C GLU A 50 0.12 2.44 0.13
N VAL A 51 0.47 3.58 0.72
CA VAL A 51 1.23 3.66 1.97
C VAL A 51 0.46 3.03 3.13
N VAL A 52 -0.84 3.31 3.27
CA VAL A 52 -1.66 2.74 4.35
C VAL A 52 -1.81 1.23 4.21
N ASN A 53 -2.02 0.72 2.99
CA ASN A 53 -2.14 -0.72 2.76
C ASN A 53 -0.83 -1.46 3.09
N ALA A 54 0.31 -0.91 2.67
CA ALA A 54 1.62 -1.46 2.98
C ALA A 54 1.97 -1.35 4.47
N PHE A 55 1.66 -0.21 5.09
CA PHE A 55 1.85 -0.01 6.52
C PHE A 55 1.03 -1.02 7.32
N ASN A 56 -0.24 -1.25 6.97
CA ASN A 56 -1.08 -2.17 7.73
C ASN A 56 -0.56 -3.62 7.65
N THR A 57 -0.22 -4.07 6.44
CA THR A 57 0.28 -5.42 6.22
C THR A 57 1.67 -5.61 6.85
N GLY A 58 2.54 -4.60 6.76
CA GLY A 58 3.92 -4.62 7.28
C GLY A 58 4.07 -4.21 8.75
N ASN A 59 2.98 -4.09 9.51
CA ASN A 59 2.99 -3.65 10.91
C ASN A 59 2.46 -4.76 11.84
N ASP A 60 1.23 -4.64 12.34
CA ASP A 60 0.66 -5.58 13.33
C ASP A 60 0.42 -6.97 12.71
N VAL A 61 -0.31 -7.01 11.60
CA VAL A 61 0.09 -7.70 10.35
C VAL A 61 1.21 -8.74 10.45
N ASP A 62 2.31 -8.32 9.86
CA ASP A 62 3.57 -9.02 9.76
C ASP A 62 4.12 -9.44 11.13
N ARG A 63 4.13 -8.58 12.16
CA ARG A 63 4.70 -8.94 13.47
C ARG A 63 4.01 -10.16 14.08
N THR A 64 2.68 -10.15 14.11
CA THR A 64 1.90 -11.21 14.76
C THR A 64 2.02 -12.50 13.98
N SER A 65 1.83 -12.44 12.66
CA SER A 65 1.97 -13.61 11.79
C SER A 65 3.39 -14.19 11.82
N SER A 66 4.42 -13.35 11.81
CA SER A 66 5.82 -13.75 11.90
C SER A 66 6.19 -14.50 13.18
N VAL A 67 5.58 -14.14 14.31
CA VAL A 67 5.75 -14.87 15.58
C VAL A 67 4.99 -16.20 15.53
N LEU A 68 3.75 -16.21 15.02
CA LEU A 68 2.94 -17.43 14.92
C LEU A 68 3.56 -18.48 13.98
N ILE A 69 4.19 -18.05 12.88
CA ILE A 69 4.96 -18.95 11.98
C ILE A 69 6.40 -19.17 12.44
N GLN A 70 6.76 -18.64 13.62
CA GLN A 70 8.03 -18.88 14.30
C GLN A 70 9.25 -18.37 13.53
N HIS A 71 9.10 -17.32 12.73
CA HIS A 71 10.23 -16.56 12.20
C HIS A 71 10.85 -15.67 13.29
N TYR A 72 10.00 -15.07 14.11
CA TYR A 72 10.38 -14.33 15.32
C TYR A 72 9.95 -15.08 16.58
N ALA A 73 10.58 -14.75 17.70
CA ALA A 73 10.23 -15.15 19.04
C ALA A 73 9.93 -13.90 19.87
N GLY A 74 8.85 -13.94 20.63
CA GLY A 74 8.41 -12.81 21.45
C GLY A 74 9.00 -12.87 22.85
N VAL A 75 9.67 -11.80 23.25
CA VAL A 75 10.39 -11.73 24.53
C VAL A 75 9.77 -10.72 25.48
N GLY A 76 9.14 -9.66 24.95
CA GLY A 76 8.55 -8.59 25.74
C GLY A 76 7.15 -8.19 25.33
N ASN A 77 6.41 -7.64 26.29
CA ASN A 77 5.12 -6.94 26.10
C ASN A 77 4.12 -7.73 25.24
N GLN A 78 3.44 -7.03 24.32
CA GLN A 78 2.42 -7.61 23.45
C GLN A 78 2.93 -8.77 22.58
N ILE A 79 4.21 -8.78 22.20
CA ILE A 79 4.76 -9.81 21.32
C ILE A 79 5.04 -11.11 22.10
N ALA A 80 5.46 -11.02 23.37
CA ALA A 80 5.53 -12.19 24.25
C ALA A 80 4.16 -12.86 24.44
N ASN A 81 3.08 -12.07 24.51
CA ASN A 81 1.73 -12.62 24.59
C ASN A 81 1.38 -13.41 23.31
N VAL A 82 1.70 -12.87 22.13
CA VAL A 82 1.49 -13.56 20.86
C VAL A 82 2.24 -14.90 20.81
N ASP A 83 3.50 -14.93 21.26
CA ASP A 83 4.32 -16.17 21.28
C ASP A 83 3.77 -17.24 22.24
N ASN A 84 3.08 -16.79 23.30
CA ASN A 84 2.35 -17.66 24.22
C ASN A 84 0.89 -17.92 23.79
N TYR A 85 0.53 -17.61 22.54
CA TYR A 85 -0.82 -17.75 21.98
C TYR A 85 -1.91 -16.96 22.71
N GLN A 86 -1.52 -15.93 23.45
CA GLN A 86 -2.41 -14.98 24.10
C GLN A 86 -2.69 -13.81 23.15
N LEU A 87 -3.50 -14.08 22.12
CA LEU A 87 -3.95 -13.05 21.19
C LEU A 87 -4.98 -12.14 21.87
N GLN A 88 -4.55 -10.93 22.23
CA GLN A 88 -5.44 -9.94 22.84
C GLN A 88 -6.23 -9.21 21.75
N GLN A 89 -7.52 -8.95 22.03
CA GLN A 89 -8.38 -8.15 21.16
C GLN A 89 -7.84 -6.71 21.02
N SER A 90 -7.50 -6.10 22.16
CA SER A 90 -6.79 -4.83 22.21
C SER A 90 -5.38 -4.98 21.63
N GLY A 91 -5.11 -4.32 20.51
CA GLY A 91 -3.82 -4.39 19.82
C GLY A 91 -3.98 -4.92 18.40
N PHE A 92 -3.35 -6.05 18.08
CA PHE A 92 -3.31 -6.64 16.73
C PHE A 92 -4.68 -6.69 16.05
N ALA A 93 -5.69 -7.26 16.73
CA ALA A 93 -6.99 -7.49 16.13
C ALA A 93 -7.70 -6.16 15.80
N ASP A 94 -7.79 -5.25 16.78
CA ASP A 94 -8.50 -3.99 16.60
C ASP A 94 -7.75 -2.99 15.70
N ALA A 95 -6.43 -2.85 15.85
CA ALA A 95 -5.65 -1.87 15.10
C ALA A 95 -5.59 -2.23 13.61
N ALA A 96 -5.28 -3.48 13.28
CA ALA A 96 -5.21 -3.94 11.89
C ALA A 96 -6.59 -3.92 11.22
N TRP A 97 -7.64 -4.37 11.94
CA TRP A 97 -9.02 -4.31 11.46
C TRP A 97 -9.44 -2.88 11.12
N ASN A 98 -9.28 -1.95 12.08
CA ASN A 98 -9.64 -0.56 11.88
C ASN A 98 -8.87 0.08 10.72
N LEU A 99 -7.58 -0.21 10.59
CA LEU A 99 -6.77 0.36 9.52
C LEU A 99 -7.13 -0.21 8.14
N TYR A 100 -7.55 -1.49 8.05
CA TYR A 100 -8.08 -2.01 6.78
C TYR A 100 -9.39 -1.33 6.39
N TYR A 101 -10.35 -1.19 7.30
CA TYR A 101 -11.66 -0.60 6.94
C TYR A 101 -11.60 0.92 6.78
N GLN A 102 -11.05 1.63 7.76
CA GLN A 102 -11.02 3.09 7.80
C GLN A 102 -9.86 3.67 6.98
N GLY A 103 -8.79 2.91 6.79
CA GLY A 103 -7.65 3.29 5.98
C GLY A 103 -7.76 2.76 4.56
N THR A 104 -7.54 1.47 4.35
CA THR A 104 -7.39 0.91 3.00
C THR A 104 -8.70 0.89 2.20
N ILE A 105 -9.77 0.30 2.74
CA ILE A 105 -11.05 0.12 2.03
C ILE A 105 -11.73 1.47 1.79
N TYR A 106 -11.73 2.34 2.78
CA TYR A 106 -12.27 3.70 2.64
C TYR A 106 -11.54 4.49 1.55
N ASN A 107 -10.21 4.54 1.57
CA ASN A 107 -9.44 5.25 0.54
C ASN A 107 -9.59 4.61 -0.84
N ALA A 108 -9.68 3.28 -0.94
CA ALA A 108 -9.92 2.61 -2.22
C ALA A 108 -11.30 2.97 -2.81
N ASN A 109 -12.36 2.96 -1.99
CA ASN A 109 -13.71 3.36 -2.43
C ASN A 109 -13.75 4.85 -2.82
N GLY A 110 -13.05 5.70 -2.06
CA GLY A 110 -12.88 7.12 -2.37
C GLY A 110 -12.18 7.31 -3.73
N LEU A 111 -11.07 6.60 -3.97
CA LEU A 111 -10.34 6.69 -5.22
C LEU A 111 -11.14 6.18 -6.41
N ILE A 112 -11.90 5.09 -6.27
CA ILE A 112 -12.82 4.60 -7.32
C ILE A 112 -13.86 5.68 -7.67
N THR A 113 -14.42 6.34 -6.65
CA THR A 113 -15.41 7.41 -6.84
C THR A 113 -14.79 8.63 -7.54
N VAL A 114 -13.63 9.10 -7.07
CA VAL A 114 -12.91 10.23 -7.68
C VAL A 114 -12.48 9.90 -9.12
N ALA A 115 -12.00 8.67 -9.37
CA ALA A 115 -11.61 8.20 -10.69
C ALA A 115 -12.80 8.20 -11.67
N ALA A 116 -14.00 7.81 -11.22
CA ALA A 116 -15.20 7.88 -12.05
C ALA A 116 -15.55 9.33 -12.42
N ASN A 117 -15.52 10.25 -11.44
CA ASN A 117 -15.83 11.67 -11.65
C ASN A 117 -14.80 12.37 -12.56
N THR A 118 -13.56 11.89 -12.59
CA THR A 118 -12.47 12.45 -13.38
C THR A 118 -12.19 11.66 -14.67
N SER A 119 -13.04 10.69 -15.04
CA SER A 119 -12.83 9.81 -16.21
C SER A 119 -11.42 9.19 -16.25
N SER A 120 -10.93 8.76 -15.09
CA SER A 120 -9.56 8.29 -14.89
C SER A 120 -9.51 6.82 -14.42
N PRO A 121 -9.97 5.86 -15.25
CA PRO A 121 -10.06 4.44 -14.90
C PRO A 121 -8.72 3.80 -14.51
N ALA A 122 -7.56 4.35 -14.88
CA ALA A 122 -6.28 3.85 -14.40
C ALA A 122 -6.20 3.85 -12.85
N TYR A 123 -6.67 4.92 -12.19
CA TYR A 123 -6.73 4.99 -10.73
C TYR A 123 -7.77 4.03 -10.15
N SER A 124 -8.93 3.88 -10.80
CA SER A 124 -9.95 2.89 -10.41
C SER A 124 -9.39 1.48 -10.44
N GLY A 125 -8.63 1.15 -11.50
CA GLY A 125 -7.97 -0.12 -11.67
C GLY A 125 -7.05 -0.45 -10.50
N ILE A 126 -6.12 0.46 -10.18
CA ILE A 126 -5.18 0.30 -9.06
C ILE A 126 -5.93 0.19 -7.72
N ALA A 127 -6.93 1.04 -7.50
CA ALA A 127 -7.72 1.02 -6.28
C ALA A 127 -8.43 -0.32 -6.06
N LYS A 128 -8.99 -0.92 -7.12
CA LYS A 128 -9.63 -2.24 -7.06
C LYS A 128 -8.63 -3.35 -6.74
N LEU A 129 -7.41 -3.29 -7.28
CA LEU A 129 -6.34 -4.25 -6.94
C LEU A 129 -5.95 -4.15 -5.45
N HIS A 130 -5.76 -2.94 -4.93
CA HIS A 130 -5.50 -2.72 -3.50
C HIS A 130 -6.65 -3.21 -2.63
N LYS A 131 -7.89 -2.90 -3.01
CA LYS A 131 -9.10 -3.32 -2.29
C LYS A 131 -9.22 -4.84 -2.26
N ALA A 132 -8.99 -5.52 -3.38
CA ALA A 132 -9.02 -6.98 -3.44
C ALA A 132 -7.94 -7.62 -2.56
N TYR A 133 -6.70 -7.08 -2.59
CA TYR A 133 -5.63 -7.55 -1.73
C TYR A 133 -5.96 -7.36 -0.24
N ALA A 134 -6.49 -6.19 0.14
CA ALA A 134 -6.87 -5.90 1.51
C ALA A 134 -7.96 -6.85 2.03
N PHE A 135 -9.00 -7.12 1.22
CA PHE A 135 -10.04 -8.06 1.60
C PHE A 135 -9.56 -9.50 1.63
N ALA A 136 -8.63 -9.90 0.76
CA ALA A 136 -7.99 -11.20 0.85
C ALA A 136 -7.28 -11.37 2.20
N VAL A 137 -6.48 -10.38 2.61
CA VAL A 137 -5.80 -10.43 3.92
C VAL A 137 -6.80 -10.43 5.09
N LEU A 138 -7.84 -9.59 5.04
CA LEU A 138 -8.90 -9.57 6.06
C LEU A 138 -9.57 -10.94 6.20
N THR A 139 -10.06 -11.51 5.10
CA THR A 139 -10.79 -12.78 5.19
C THR A 139 -9.86 -13.93 5.54
N ASP A 140 -8.59 -13.91 5.11
CA ASP A 140 -7.60 -14.94 5.47
C ASP A 140 -7.28 -14.95 6.98
N LEU A 141 -7.37 -13.80 7.64
CA LEU A 141 -7.08 -13.65 9.08
C LEU A 141 -8.31 -13.86 9.97
N TRP A 142 -9.48 -13.34 9.57
CA TRP A 142 -10.70 -13.34 10.40
C TRP A 142 -11.79 -14.29 9.92
N GLY A 143 -11.67 -14.88 8.74
CA GLY A 143 -12.72 -15.69 8.12
C GLY A 143 -13.82 -14.81 7.53
N ASP A 144 -15.03 -14.96 8.02
CA ASP A 144 -16.18 -14.19 7.56
C ASP A 144 -16.02 -12.73 7.99
N VAL A 145 -16.22 -11.78 7.07
CA VAL A 145 -15.99 -10.35 7.32
C VAL A 145 -16.99 -9.48 6.54
N PRO A 146 -17.26 -8.24 6.97
CA PRO A 146 -17.98 -7.27 6.16
C PRO A 146 -17.29 -7.03 4.81
N TYR A 147 -17.90 -7.45 3.71
CA TYR A 147 -17.31 -7.33 2.36
C TYR A 147 -18.21 -6.55 1.39
N SER A 148 -19.28 -7.18 0.90
CA SER A 148 -20.12 -6.62 -0.18
C SER A 148 -20.95 -5.42 0.26
N GLN A 149 -21.12 -5.23 1.56
CA GLN A 149 -21.82 -4.11 2.17
C GLN A 149 -20.88 -3.13 2.91
N ALA A 150 -19.57 -3.39 2.89
CA ALA A 150 -18.59 -2.62 3.65
C ALA A 150 -18.10 -1.37 2.91
N GLY A 151 -17.63 -0.39 3.69
CA GLY A 151 -17.02 0.84 3.15
C GLY A 151 -18.01 1.80 2.48
N LEU A 152 -19.30 1.68 2.79
CA LEU A 152 -20.38 2.55 2.29
C LEU A 152 -20.60 3.79 3.19
N ALA A 153 -19.72 4.01 4.18
CA ALA A 153 -19.79 5.10 5.14
C ALA A 153 -21.18 5.24 5.79
N LEU A 154 -21.76 6.44 5.78
CA LEU A 154 -23.05 6.73 6.42
C LEU A 154 -24.24 5.99 5.77
N ASN A 155 -24.07 5.43 4.57
CA ASN A 155 -25.14 4.70 3.89
C ASN A 155 -25.36 3.30 4.49
N ASN A 156 -24.38 2.76 5.23
CA ASN A 156 -24.54 1.50 5.94
C ASN A 156 -23.62 1.42 7.16
N LEU A 157 -24.20 1.66 8.34
CA LEU A 157 -23.49 1.63 9.63
C LEU A 157 -23.39 0.22 10.23
N SER A 158 -24.04 -0.78 9.64
CA SER A 158 -24.09 -2.15 10.17
C SER A 158 -23.99 -3.17 9.04
N PRO A 159 -22.85 -3.22 8.33
CA PRO A 159 -22.66 -4.17 7.25
C PRO A 159 -22.64 -5.60 7.79
N ARG A 160 -23.37 -6.51 7.13
CA ARG A 160 -23.32 -7.94 7.48
C ARG A 160 -21.96 -8.53 7.18
N PHE A 161 -21.65 -9.63 7.85
CA PHE A 161 -20.48 -10.45 7.59
C PHE A 161 -20.81 -11.39 6.43
N ASP A 162 -19.97 -11.38 5.40
CA ASP A 162 -20.06 -12.29 4.27
C ASP A 162 -19.17 -13.50 4.51
N ALA A 163 -19.62 -14.68 4.10
CA ALA A 163 -18.86 -15.90 4.25
C ALA A 163 -17.53 -15.83 3.47
N GLN A 164 -16.42 -16.28 4.06
CA GLN A 164 -15.11 -16.31 3.39
C GLN A 164 -15.17 -17.01 2.02
N GLN A 165 -15.95 -18.10 1.94
CA GLN A 165 -16.18 -18.81 0.68
C GLN A 165 -16.80 -17.90 -0.39
N ASP A 166 -17.83 -17.14 -0.03
CA ASP A 166 -18.56 -16.25 -0.94
C ASP A 166 -17.71 -15.02 -1.32
N ILE A 167 -16.87 -14.53 -0.40
CA ILE A 167 -15.91 -13.46 -0.70
C ILE A 167 -14.94 -13.93 -1.80
N TYR A 168 -14.39 -15.14 -1.69
CA TYR A 168 -13.48 -15.68 -2.70
C TYR A 168 -14.18 -16.05 -4.01
N GLN A 169 -15.37 -16.68 -3.95
CA GLN A 169 -15.99 -17.34 -5.11
C GLN A 169 -17.15 -16.54 -5.73
N GLY A 170 -17.63 -15.51 -5.03
CA GLY A 170 -18.83 -14.78 -5.39
C GLY A 170 -20.10 -15.52 -5.00
N ASN A 171 -21.16 -14.76 -4.72
CA ASN A 171 -22.50 -15.28 -4.50
C ASN A 171 -23.52 -14.28 -5.04
N ALA A 172 -23.98 -14.53 -6.28
CA ALA A 172 -24.91 -13.64 -6.97
C ALA A 172 -26.25 -13.50 -6.24
N THR A 173 -26.74 -14.55 -5.58
CA THR A 173 -27.99 -14.52 -4.80
C THR A 173 -27.90 -13.53 -3.62
N LEU A 174 -26.72 -13.41 -3.02
CA LEU A 174 -26.47 -12.48 -1.91
C LEU A 174 -25.86 -11.14 -2.35
N GLY A 175 -25.67 -10.93 -3.66
CA GLY A 175 -25.03 -9.73 -4.20
C GLY A 175 -23.54 -9.61 -3.86
N ILE A 176 -22.85 -10.74 -3.66
CA ILE A 176 -21.43 -10.78 -3.30
C ILE A 176 -20.60 -10.95 -4.57
N GLN A 177 -19.82 -9.92 -4.92
CA GLN A 177 -18.80 -10.00 -5.96
C GLN A 177 -17.64 -10.89 -5.49
N SER A 178 -17.04 -11.69 -6.37
CA SER A 178 -15.86 -12.46 -5.99
C SER A 178 -14.60 -11.58 -5.95
N LEU A 179 -13.60 -11.93 -5.13
CA LEU A 179 -12.28 -11.30 -5.19
C LEU A 179 -11.63 -11.43 -6.58
N PHE A 180 -11.84 -12.56 -7.28
CA PHE A 180 -11.32 -12.73 -8.63
C PHE A 180 -11.94 -11.73 -9.61
N ASP A 181 -13.25 -11.50 -9.53
CA ASP A 181 -13.95 -10.55 -10.41
C ASP A 181 -13.57 -9.11 -10.10
N LEU A 182 -13.41 -8.76 -8.81
CA LEU A 182 -12.90 -7.44 -8.42
C LEU A 182 -11.51 -7.18 -9.01
N VAL A 183 -10.62 -8.18 -9.02
CA VAL A 183 -9.29 -8.08 -9.65
C VAL A 183 -9.42 -7.97 -11.17
N ARG A 184 -10.27 -8.77 -11.81
CA ARG A 184 -10.51 -8.70 -13.27
C ARG A 184 -11.07 -7.35 -13.70
N GLU A 185 -11.98 -6.78 -12.93
CA GLU A 185 -12.48 -5.43 -13.16
C GLU A 185 -11.38 -4.38 -13.01
N GLY A 186 -10.49 -4.54 -12.02
CA GLY A 186 -9.31 -3.70 -11.88
C GLY A 186 -8.41 -3.76 -13.12
N LEU A 187 -8.09 -4.97 -13.59
CA LEU A 187 -7.32 -5.20 -14.82
C LEU A 187 -7.99 -4.62 -16.06
N ALA A 188 -9.32 -4.74 -16.17
CA ALA A 188 -10.09 -4.17 -17.28
C ALA A 188 -10.08 -2.63 -17.24
N ASP A 189 -10.14 -2.03 -16.05
CA ASP A 189 -10.03 -0.57 -15.89
C ASP A 189 -8.64 -0.05 -16.27
N LEU A 190 -7.56 -0.77 -15.93
CA LEU A 190 -6.20 -0.43 -16.35
C LEU A 190 -6.00 -0.42 -17.87
N ALA A 191 -6.82 -1.16 -18.62
CA ALA A 191 -6.76 -1.24 -20.08
C ALA A 191 -7.57 -0.13 -20.79
N LYS A 192 -8.39 0.64 -20.06
CA LYS A 192 -9.19 1.73 -20.63
C LYS A 192 -8.36 2.99 -20.83
N THR A 193 -8.75 3.80 -21.80
CA THR A 193 -8.20 5.15 -21.95
C THR A 193 -8.53 5.98 -20.71
N SER A 194 -7.51 6.63 -20.15
CA SER A 194 -7.61 7.41 -18.92
C SER A 194 -7.33 8.88 -19.19
N ALA A 195 -8.23 9.78 -18.73
CA ALA A 195 -8.03 11.22 -18.89
C ALA A 195 -6.83 11.72 -18.04
N VAL A 196 -6.68 11.17 -16.84
CA VAL A 196 -5.52 11.34 -15.97
C VAL A 196 -4.95 9.96 -15.63
N THR A 197 -3.63 9.84 -15.61
CA THR A 197 -2.92 8.62 -15.24
C THR A 197 -2.00 8.89 -14.06
N PRO A 198 -1.77 7.89 -13.18
CA PRO A 198 -0.73 7.98 -12.17
C PRO A 198 0.65 8.22 -12.78
N SER A 199 1.55 8.74 -11.96
CA SER A 199 2.90 9.17 -12.32
C SER A 199 3.88 8.83 -11.19
N ALA A 200 5.17 9.10 -11.40
CA ALA A 200 6.20 8.95 -10.38
C ALA A 200 5.98 9.81 -9.12
N VAL A 201 5.11 10.83 -9.18
CA VAL A 201 4.85 11.72 -8.04
C VAL A 201 3.84 11.12 -7.07
N ASP A 202 2.87 10.36 -7.59
CA ASP A 202 1.70 9.92 -6.85
C ASP A 202 1.56 8.39 -6.73
N ASP A 203 2.27 7.62 -7.56
CA ASP A 203 2.40 6.16 -7.46
C ASP A 203 3.83 5.80 -6.99
N PRO A 204 4.08 5.67 -5.68
CA PRO A 204 5.37 5.24 -5.16
C PRO A 204 5.73 3.77 -5.46
N VAL A 205 4.79 2.92 -5.88
CA VAL A 205 5.04 1.48 -6.15
C VAL A 205 5.68 1.28 -7.52
N TYR A 206 5.04 1.78 -8.57
CA TYR A 206 5.44 1.56 -9.97
C TYR A 206 5.61 2.85 -10.78
N SER A 207 5.54 4.01 -10.13
CA SER A 207 5.77 5.30 -10.78
C SER A 207 4.86 5.58 -11.98
N GLY A 208 3.65 5.03 -11.97
CA GLY A 208 2.66 5.15 -13.04
C GLY A 208 2.78 4.09 -14.15
N ASP A 209 3.66 3.09 -14.01
CA ASP A 209 3.78 2.01 -14.99
C ASP A 209 2.58 1.04 -14.89
N LEU A 210 1.57 1.30 -15.72
CA LEU A 210 0.34 0.49 -15.79
C LEU A 210 0.60 -0.96 -16.26
N ALA A 211 1.71 -1.22 -16.98
CA ALA A 211 2.06 -2.58 -17.36
C ALA A 211 2.54 -3.38 -16.13
N LYS A 212 3.25 -2.74 -15.20
CA LYS A 212 3.58 -3.35 -13.90
C LYS A 212 2.34 -3.58 -13.04
N TRP A 213 1.39 -2.65 -13.03
CA TRP A 213 0.09 -2.86 -12.36
C TRP A 213 -0.69 -4.03 -12.97
N ASN A 214 -0.65 -4.20 -14.29
CA ASN A 214 -1.24 -5.36 -14.95
C ASN A 214 -0.57 -6.67 -14.51
N ARG A 215 0.78 -6.68 -14.42
CA ARG A 215 1.54 -7.82 -13.89
C ARG A 215 1.19 -8.14 -12.44
N MET A 216 1.08 -7.13 -11.60
CA MET A 216 0.67 -7.25 -10.20
C MET A 216 -0.74 -7.86 -10.10
N GLY A 217 -1.71 -7.36 -10.86
CA GLY A 217 -3.09 -7.86 -10.82
C GLY A 217 -3.22 -9.34 -11.27
N ASN A 218 -2.52 -9.75 -12.33
CA ASN A 218 -2.48 -11.16 -12.71
C ASN A 218 -1.74 -12.03 -11.68
N THR A 219 -0.69 -11.50 -11.05
CA THR A 219 0.01 -12.20 -9.95
C THR A 219 -0.89 -12.35 -8.73
N LEU A 220 -1.74 -11.36 -8.46
CA LEU A 220 -2.75 -11.43 -7.41
C LEU A 220 -3.79 -12.53 -7.72
N LEU A 221 -4.25 -12.67 -8.97
CA LEU A 221 -5.10 -13.81 -9.36
C LEU A 221 -4.43 -15.16 -9.06
N LEU A 222 -3.15 -15.31 -9.39
CA LEU A 222 -2.38 -16.52 -9.07
C LEU A 222 -2.28 -16.77 -7.56
N LYS A 223 -2.03 -15.72 -6.76
CA LYS A 223 -1.99 -15.80 -5.30
C LYS A 223 -3.33 -16.27 -4.74
N LEU A 224 -4.45 -15.65 -5.15
CA LEU A 224 -5.80 -16.00 -4.68
C LEU A 224 -6.16 -17.44 -5.08
N ALA A 225 -5.84 -17.84 -6.32
CA ALA A 225 -6.05 -19.21 -6.80
C ALA A 225 -5.27 -20.23 -5.97
N ASN A 226 -4.01 -19.94 -5.64
CA ASN A 226 -3.20 -20.80 -4.79
C ASN A 226 -3.79 -20.91 -3.38
N THR A 227 -4.28 -19.82 -2.79
CA THR A 227 -4.94 -19.83 -1.47
C THR A 227 -6.11 -20.81 -1.42
N ILE A 228 -6.97 -20.82 -2.45
CA ILE A 228 -8.17 -21.68 -2.48
C ILE A 228 -7.92 -23.08 -3.07
N SER A 229 -6.71 -23.37 -3.57
CA SER A 229 -6.40 -24.57 -4.38
C SER A 229 -6.85 -25.91 -3.77
N ARG A 230 -6.79 -26.03 -2.44
CA ARG A 230 -7.24 -27.25 -1.74
C ARG A 230 -8.75 -27.30 -1.49
N LYS A 231 -9.44 -26.16 -1.45
CA LYS A 231 -10.87 -26.06 -1.16
C LYS A 231 -11.72 -26.02 -2.43
N ASN A 232 -11.22 -25.37 -3.48
CA ASN A 232 -11.85 -25.34 -4.80
C ASN A 232 -10.78 -25.47 -5.90
N PRO A 233 -10.26 -26.71 -6.12
CA PRO A 233 -9.21 -26.95 -7.12
C PRO A 233 -9.65 -26.63 -8.54
N THR A 234 -10.94 -26.81 -8.87
CA THR A 234 -11.49 -26.52 -10.19
C THR A 234 -11.36 -25.04 -10.53
N LEU A 235 -11.82 -24.15 -9.64
CA LEU A 235 -11.68 -22.70 -9.83
C LEU A 235 -10.21 -22.28 -9.83
N ALA A 236 -9.41 -22.80 -8.91
CA ALA A 236 -7.99 -22.49 -8.85
C ALA A 236 -7.26 -22.82 -10.16
N ASN A 237 -7.45 -24.03 -10.69
CA ASN A 237 -6.84 -24.47 -11.94
C ASN A 237 -7.31 -23.63 -13.14
N ALA A 238 -8.60 -23.28 -13.19
CA ALA A 238 -9.13 -22.43 -14.24
C ALA A 238 -8.48 -21.03 -14.25
N VAL A 239 -8.35 -20.40 -13.07
CA VAL A 239 -7.70 -19.08 -12.93
C VAL A 239 -6.22 -19.14 -13.25
N ILE A 240 -5.50 -20.18 -12.80
CA ILE A 240 -4.09 -20.38 -13.13
C ILE A 240 -3.91 -20.52 -14.64
N ALA A 241 -4.72 -21.36 -15.29
CA ALA A 241 -4.67 -21.53 -16.74
C ALA A 241 -5.01 -20.22 -17.49
N GLU A 242 -5.99 -19.46 -17.02
CA GLU A 242 -6.36 -18.14 -17.57
C GLU A 242 -5.15 -17.18 -17.57
N VAL A 243 -4.44 -17.08 -16.44
CA VAL A 243 -3.30 -16.17 -16.32
C VAL A 243 -2.11 -16.65 -17.15
N LEU A 244 -1.78 -17.95 -17.10
CA LEU A 244 -0.65 -18.50 -17.85
C LEU A 244 -0.85 -18.39 -19.38
N ALA A 245 -2.10 -18.48 -19.86
CA ALA A 245 -2.42 -18.31 -21.28
C ALA A 245 -2.12 -16.90 -21.82
N LYS A 246 -1.98 -15.89 -20.95
CA LYS A 246 -1.60 -14.51 -21.33
C LYS A 246 -0.10 -14.36 -21.63
N GLY A 247 0.70 -15.39 -21.34
CA GLY A 247 2.16 -15.40 -21.56
C GLY A 247 2.96 -14.85 -20.38
N THR A 248 4.28 -15.09 -20.38
CA THR A 248 5.17 -14.82 -19.24
C THR A 248 5.26 -13.35 -18.84
N ASN A 249 4.97 -12.42 -19.76
CA ASN A 249 5.01 -10.98 -19.47
C ASN A 249 3.74 -10.46 -18.79
N ALA A 250 2.73 -11.32 -18.58
CA ALA A 250 1.45 -10.94 -17.99
C ALA A 250 1.46 -10.94 -16.46
N TYR A 251 2.45 -11.55 -15.81
CA TYR A 251 2.59 -11.63 -14.35
C TYR A 251 4.04 -11.33 -13.93
N ILE A 252 4.30 -11.18 -12.63
CA ILE A 252 5.62 -10.81 -12.10
C ILE A 252 6.59 -11.97 -12.32
N THR A 253 7.72 -11.70 -13.00
CA THR A 253 8.77 -12.70 -13.29
C THR A 253 10.15 -12.31 -12.77
N SER A 254 10.32 -11.10 -12.24
CA SER A 254 11.59 -10.62 -11.69
C SER A 254 11.36 -9.67 -10.51
N ASN A 255 12.37 -9.56 -9.65
CA ASN A 255 12.31 -8.69 -8.47
C ASN A 255 12.11 -7.20 -8.80
N THR A 256 12.42 -6.77 -10.03
CA THR A 256 12.20 -5.37 -10.48
C THR A 256 10.72 -5.04 -10.72
N ASP A 257 9.87 -6.06 -10.77
CA ASP A 257 8.42 -5.95 -10.89
C ASP A 257 7.70 -6.23 -9.56
N ASP A 258 8.43 -6.43 -8.45
CA ASP A 258 7.82 -6.72 -7.15
C ASP A 258 6.87 -5.60 -6.71
N PHE A 259 5.75 -6.01 -6.11
CA PHE A 259 4.78 -5.10 -5.53
C PHE A 259 5.29 -4.60 -4.17
N GLN A 260 6.00 -3.48 -4.17
CA GLN A 260 6.68 -2.93 -2.99
C GLN A 260 6.39 -1.44 -2.82
N VAL A 261 6.07 -1.03 -1.59
CA VAL A 261 5.97 0.38 -1.22
C VAL A 261 7.28 0.79 -0.52
N PRO A 262 8.00 1.79 -1.04
CA PRO A 262 9.23 2.27 -0.42
C PRO A 262 8.93 3.11 0.84
N PHE A 263 9.58 2.75 1.95
CA PHE A 263 9.64 3.58 3.15
C PHE A 263 10.99 4.29 3.24
N GLY A 264 10.99 5.53 3.73
CA GLY A 264 12.18 6.37 3.87
C GLY A 264 12.84 6.28 5.25
N SER A 265 13.82 7.15 5.50
CA SER A 265 14.51 7.27 6.80
C SER A 265 13.96 8.38 7.70
N ALA A 266 13.13 9.28 7.15
CA ALA A 266 12.54 10.39 7.89
C ALA A 266 11.55 9.88 8.95
N VAL A 267 11.54 10.51 10.13
CA VAL A 267 10.59 10.21 11.20
C VAL A 267 9.16 10.32 10.65
N GLY A 268 8.35 9.29 10.88
CA GLY A 268 6.99 9.19 10.34
C GLY A 268 6.87 8.54 8.95
N ASN A 269 7.98 8.27 8.26
CA ASN A 269 8.02 7.55 6.97
C ASN A 269 8.95 6.32 7.03
N GLN A 270 9.30 5.84 8.22
CA GLN A 270 10.15 4.67 8.40
C GLN A 270 9.39 3.37 8.17
N ASN A 271 10.09 2.33 7.71
CA ASN A 271 9.51 1.00 7.61
C ASN A 271 8.97 0.56 8.98
N PRO A 272 7.75 -0.02 9.08
CA PRO A 272 7.13 -0.25 10.39
C PRO A 272 7.87 -1.29 11.23
N ILE A 273 8.46 -2.31 10.61
CA ILE A 273 9.26 -3.33 11.31
C ILE A 273 10.58 -2.74 11.79
N TYR A 274 11.25 -1.94 10.97
CA TYR A 274 12.44 -1.21 11.40
C TYR A 274 12.13 -0.30 12.59
N TYR A 275 11.06 0.49 12.50
CA TYR A 275 10.65 1.40 13.57
C TYR A 275 10.37 0.63 14.87
N PHE A 276 9.65 -0.50 14.78
CA PHE A 276 9.38 -1.33 15.94
C PHE A 276 10.66 -1.93 16.54
N ASN A 277 11.50 -2.58 15.74
CA ASN A 277 12.69 -3.33 16.21
C ASN A 277 13.90 -2.47 16.55
N TYR A 278 13.99 -1.22 16.09
CA TYR A 278 15.19 -0.39 16.30
C TYR A 278 14.93 0.95 16.98
N VAL A 279 13.69 1.47 16.89
CA VAL A 279 13.36 2.80 17.44
C VAL A 279 12.47 2.69 18.67
N ASN A 280 11.38 1.92 18.59
CA ASN A 280 10.33 1.91 19.61
C ASN A 280 10.50 0.80 20.66
N ARG A 281 10.83 -0.42 20.23
CA ARG A 281 10.79 -1.66 21.05
C ARG A 281 11.92 -2.64 20.71
N PRO A 282 13.21 -2.25 20.84
CA PRO A 282 14.35 -3.03 20.36
C PRO A 282 14.62 -4.37 21.08
N ALA A 283 13.87 -4.70 22.12
CA ALA A 283 14.02 -5.95 22.88
C ALA A 283 12.72 -6.76 22.99
N ASP A 284 11.65 -6.36 22.30
CA ASP A 284 10.36 -7.04 22.41
C ASP A 284 10.30 -8.34 21.57
N GLN A 285 11.10 -8.44 20.52
CA GLN A 285 11.19 -9.64 19.68
C GLN A 285 12.58 -9.84 19.08
N PHE A 286 12.93 -11.09 18.84
CA PHE A 286 14.18 -11.51 18.18
C PHE A 286 13.87 -12.58 17.14
N LEU A 287 14.81 -12.86 16.22
CA LEU A 287 14.65 -14.01 15.32
C LEU A 287 14.61 -15.31 16.12
N SER A 288 13.70 -16.21 15.74
CA SER A 288 13.46 -17.45 16.48
C SER A 288 14.61 -18.43 16.34
N GLN A 289 14.91 -19.15 17.43
CA GLN A 289 15.80 -20.32 17.39
C GLN A 289 15.33 -21.36 16.36
N ARG A 290 14.01 -21.51 16.18
CA ARG A 290 13.45 -22.49 15.21
C ARG A 290 13.82 -22.13 13.77
N LEU A 291 13.81 -20.84 13.44
CA LEU A 291 14.27 -20.36 12.13
C LEU A 291 15.77 -20.60 11.97
N LEU A 292 16.58 -20.26 13.00
CA LEU A 292 18.02 -20.50 12.99
C LEU A 292 18.35 -21.99 12.77
N ASP A 293 17.72 -22.89 13.53
CA ASP A 293 17.92 -24.33 13.43
C ASP A 293 17.55 -24.86 12.04
N SER A 294 16.41 -24.42 11.50
CA SER A 294 15.97 -24.78 10.16
C SER A 294 16.96 -24.35 9.07
N MET A 295 17.47 -23.12 9.18
CA MET A 295 18.46 -22.57 8.25
C MET A 295 19.82 -23.27 8.38
N ASN A 296 20.26 -23.61 9.60
CA ASN A 296 21.49 -24.37 9.84
C ASN A 296 21.43 -25.78 9.23
N VAL A 297 20.33 -26.52 9.44
CA VAL A 297 20.14 -27.86 8.84
C VAL A 297 20.24 -27.81 7.31
N LYS A 298 19.83 -26.69 6.70
CA LYS A 298 19.88 -26.48 5.26
C LYS A 298 21.18 -25.85 4.76
N SER A 299 22.14 -25.54 5.65
CA SER A 299 23.34 -24.77 5.32
C SER A 299 22.99 -23.51 4.53
N ASP A 300 21.97 -22.79 5.01
CA ASP A 300 21.35 -21.71 4.25
C ASP A 300 22.32 -20.53 4.07
N PRO A 301 22.63 -20.12 2.82
CA PRO A 301 23.56 -19.01 2.56
C PRO A 301 23.04 -17.67 3.07
N ARG A 302 21.75 -17.59 3.46
CA ARG A 302 21.15 -16.37 3.98
C ARG A 302 21.45 -16.14 5.46
N LEU A 303 21.98 -17.13 6.19
CA LEU A 303 22.26 -17.03 7.63
C LEU A 303 22.96 -15.73 8.06
N PRO A 304 24.04 -15.27 7.39
CA PRO A 304 24.74 -14.05 7.81
C PRO A 304 23.96 -12.75 7.59
N PHE A 305 22.90 -12.78 6.78
CA PHE A 305 22.04 -11.61 6.55
C PHE A 305 20.89 -11.52 7.56
N PHE A 306 20.52 -12.65 8.17
CA PHE A 306 19.45 -12.71 9.17
C PHE A 306 20.00 -12.57 10.59
N PHE A 307 21.08 -13.28 10.92
CA PHE A 307 21.56 -13.40 12.29
C PHE A 307 22.89 -12.66 12.48
N THR A 308 22.99 -11.90 13.56
CA THR A 308 24.25 -11.35 14.06
C THR A 308 24.76 -12.19 15.23
N ASN A 309 26.08 -12.39 15.30
CA ASN A 309 26.68 -13.05 16.45
C ASN A 309 26.64 -12.11 17.65
N THR A 310 26.10 -12.57 18.78
CA THR A 310 26.19 -11.82 20.04
C THR A 310 27.56 -12.03 20.68
N PRO A 311 28.23 -10.99 21.21
CA PRO A 311 29.51 -11.12 21.91
C PRO A 311 29.43 -12.05 23.14
N THR A 312 28.24 -12.17 23.72
CA THR A 312 27.90 -13.01 24.86
C THR A 312 26.89 -14.06 24.42
N GLN A 313 27.12 -15.33 24.79
CA GLN A 313 26.12 -16.41 24.66
C GLN A 313 24.88 -16.04 25.48
N THR A 314 23.88 -15.45 24.84
CA THR A 314 22.55 -15.31 25.44
C THR A 314 21.70 -16.43 24.87
N ALA A 315 21.71 -17.57 25.57
CA ALA A 315 20.74 -18.62 25.34
C ALA A 315 19.49 -18.27 26.14
N THR A 316 18.38 -17.98 25.48
CA THR A 316 17.08 -18.16 26.12
C THR A 316 16.75 -19.64 26.02
N VAL A 317 16.70 -20.30 27.18
CA VAL A 317 16.50 -21.73 27.31
C VAL A 317 15.13 -22.09 26.73
N ASN A 318 15.11 -22.94 25.70
CA ASN A 318 13.90 -23.56 25.20
C ASN A 318 13.36 -24.53 26.29
N THR A 319 12.05 -24.76 26.36
CA THR A 319 11.37 -25.60 27.38
C THR A 319 11.81 -27.08 27.43
N SER A 320 12.81 -27.46 26.63
CA SER A 320 13.49 -28.76 26.61
C SER A 320 14.91 -28.74 27.23
N GLY A 321 15.36 -27.62 27.80
CA GLY A 321 16.60 -27.54 28.60
C GLY A 321 17.91 -27.72 27.85
N THR A 322 17.90 -27.69 26.51
CA THR A 322 19.12 -27.84 25.70
C THR A 322 19.65 -26.48 25.24
N ASN A 323 20.87 -26.13 25.66
CA ASN A 323 21.57 -24.95 25.17
C ASN A 323 22.19 -25.24 23.80
N THR A 324 21.62 -24.69 22.72
CA THR A 324 22.28 -24.68 21.41
C THR A 324 23.40 -23.65 21.43
N LYS A 325 24.66 -24.11 21.46
CA LYS A 325 25.81 -23.23 21.29
C LYS A 325 25.83 -22.70 19.85
N ILE A 326 25.77 -21.39 19.67
CA ILE A 326 26.03 -20.75 18.38
C ILE A 326 27.57 -20.67 18.19
N PRO A 327 28.15 -21.26 17.14
CA PRO A 327 29.59 -21.14 16.88
C PRO A 327 29.95 -19.69 16.53
N VAL A 328 30.95 -19.13 17.20
CA VAL A 328 31.62 -17.90 16.77
C VAL A 328 32.54 -18.24 15.59
N ASN A 329 32.27 -17.67 14.41
CA ASN A 329 33.24 -17.63 13.33
C ASN A 329 34.14 -16.39 13.50
N PRO A 330 35.47 -16.54 13.68
CA PRO A 330 36.38 -15.42 13.94
C PRO A 330 36.66 -14.52 12.72
N LEU A 331 35.98 -14.71 11.58
CA LEU A 331 36.23 -13.96 10.35
C LEU A 331 35.01 -13.15 9.91
N VAL A 332 34.79 -11.99 10.54
CA VAL A 332 34.00 -10.91 9.93
C VAL A 332 34.83 -9.63 10.01
N PRO A 333 35.42 -9.17 8.90
CA PRO A 333 35.82 -7.76 8.77
C PRO A 333 34.59 -6.91 9.04
N GLN A 334 34.74 -5.84 9.82
CA GLN A 334 33.64 -4.94 10.17
C GLN A 334 32.78 -4.60 8.96
N LEU A 335 31.46 -4.70 9.12
CA LEU A 335 30.47 -4.29 8.12
C LEU A 335 30.92 -2.97 7.47
N PRO A 336 31.03 -2.89 6.13
CA PRO A 336 31.22 -1.59 5.50
C PRO A 336 30.04 -0.69 5.86
N PRO A 337 30.27 0.61 6.11
CA PRO A 337 29.19 1.52 6.44
C PRO A 337 28.24 1.61 5.24
N VAL A 338 26.95 1.37 5.50
CA VAL A 338 25.82 1.64 4.61
C VAL A 338 25.83 0.80 3.32
N LEU A 339 24.81 -0.06 3.17
CA LEU A 339 24.48 -0.65 1.87
C LEU A 339 24.36 0.50 0.84
N PRO A 340 25.05 0.45 -0.31
CA PRO A 340 24.94 1.51 -1.30
C PRO A 340 23.47 1.72 -1.64
N SER A 341 23.02 2.96 -1.48
CA SER A 341 21.67 3.36 -1.83
C SER A 341 21.36 2.89 -3.24
N ILE A 342 20.24 2.17 -3.41
CA ILE A 342 19.63 2.00 -4.72
C ILE A 342 19.44 3.43 -5.27
N PRO A 343 19.96 3.76 -6.44
CA PRO A 343 19.78 5.10 -6.98
C PRO A 343 18.31 5.28 -7.34
N SER A 344 17.53 5.85 -6.41
CA SER A 344 16.34 6.58 -6.78
C SER A 344 16.78 7.71 -7.71
N PRO A 345 16.06 8.00 -8.81
CA PRO A 345 16.30 9.19 -9.60
C PRO A 345 16.05 10.42 -8.72
N ALA A 346 17.09 10.87 -8.02
CA ALA A 346 17.02 12.03 -7.17
C ALA A 346 16.98 13.28 -8.06
N ILE A 347 15.78 13.84 -8.23
CA ILE A 347 15.62 15.22 -8.66
C ILE A 347 16.20 16.09 -7.54
N LYS A 348 17.43 16.56 -7.72
CA LYS A 348 18.03 17.56 -6.84
C LYS A 348 17.36 18.91 -7.11
N ILE A 349 16.37 19.27 -6.29
CA ILE A 349 15.93 20.66 -6.18
C ILE A 349 16.89 21.34 -5.21
N THR A 350 17.96 21.93 -5.74
CA THR A 350 18.82 22.82 -4.96
C THR A 350 18.12 24.18 -4.89
N ALA A 351 17.56 24.52 -3.73
CA ALA A 351 17.13 25.88 -3.46
C ALA A 351 18.38 26.78 -3.39
N VAL A 352 18.57 27.61 -4.42
CA VAL A 352 19.50 28.74 -4.37
C VAL A 352 18.66 30.00 -4.12
N PRO A 353 18.86 30.73 -3.02
CA PRO A 353 18.10 31.94 -2.75
C PRO A 353 18.52 33.04 -3.74
N GLY A 354 17.54 33.57 -4.49
CA GLY A 354 17.64 34.82 -5.21
C GLY A 354 18.49 34.81 -6.49
N LEU A 355 17.86 34.64 -7.64
CA LEU A 355 17.94 35.58 -8.77
C LEU A 355 17.00 35.13 -9.90
N LEU A 356 16.33 36.11 -10.52
CA LEU A 356 15.42 35.93 -11.65
C LEU A 356 16.13 35.42 -12.93
N TYR A 357 15.38 34.61 -13.69
CA TYR A 357 15.15 34.64 -15.16
C TYR A 357 15.39 33.36 -15.98
N LYS A 358 14.35 33.06 -16.80
CA LYS A 358 14.32 32.40 -18.13
C LYS A 358 14.79 30.94 -18.24
N LEU A 359 13.82 30.02 -18.28
CA LEU A 359 13.98 28.70 -18.92
C LEU A 359 14.14 28.88 -20.44
N THR A 360 15.28 28.44 -20.98
CA THR A 360 15.41 28.12 -22.41
C THR A 360 15.86 26.67 -22.51
N VAL A 361 15.00 25.80 -23.05
CA VAL A 361 15.31 24.38 -23.28
C VAL A 361 16.13 24.26 -24.56
N ARG A 362 17.38 23.78 -24.49
CA ARG A 362 18.14 23.31 -25.66
C ARG A 362 18.23 21.79 -25.66
N ARG A 363 17.76 21.19 -26.75
CA ARG A 363 17.93 19.76 -27.11
C ARG A 363 19.42 19.46 -27.27
N LEU A 364 19.90 18.35 -26.72
CA LEU A 364 21.21 17.77 -27.02
C LEU A 364 21.04 16.55 -27.93
N ALA A 365 21.78 16.60 -29.04
CA ALA A 365 21.73 15.69 -30.18
C ALA A 365 22.60 14.45 -29.99
N CYS A 366 22.30 13.44 -30.81
CA CYS A 366 22.99 12.15 -30.97
C CYS A 366 24.52 12.25 -31.00
N ILE A 367 25.19 11.37 -30.25
CA ILE A 367 26.61 11.04 -30.42
C ILE A 367 26.73 9.77 -31.26
N ARG A 368 27.51 9.88 -32.33
CA ARG A 368 27.82 8.89 -33.36
C ARG A 368 29.02 8.03 -32.91
N LEU A 369 28.90 6.71 -32.92
CA LEU A 369 30.03 5.79 -32.64
C LEU A 369 30.94 5.63 -33.88
N PRO A 370 32.27 5.42 -33.73
CA PRO A 370 33.18 5.23 -34.87
C PRO A 370 33.16 3.79 -35.41
N ARG A 371 33.33 3.69 -36.73
CA ARG A 371 33.49 2.46 -37.53
C ARG A 371 34.75 1.67 -37.13
N ARG A 372 34.60 0.35 -37.04
CA ARG A 372 35.70 -0.63 -36.90
C ARG A 372 36.28 -0.94 -38.29
N GLU A 373 37.58 -0.71 -38.48
CA GLU A 373 38.33 -1.08 -39.69
C GLU A 373 38.45 -2.61 -39.84
N LYS A 374 38.33 -3.07 -41.10
CA LYS A 374 38.68 -4.42 -41.54
C LYS A 374 40.21 -4.53 -41.70
N ARG A 375 40.83 -5.57 -41.16
CA ARG A 375 42.14 -6.06 -41.64
C ARG A 375 41.95 -7.07 -42.78
N PRO A 376 42.85 -7.11 -43.78
CA PRO A 376 42.74 -8.02 -44.91
C PRO A 376 43.34 -9.40 -44.62
N SER A 377 42.88 -10.34 -45.44
CA SER A 377 43.19 -11.76 -45.56
C SER A 377 44.64 -12.08 -45.90
N GLY A 378 45.15 -13.13 -45.25
CA GLY A 378 46.20 -14.03 -45.69
C GLY A 378 45.87 -15.42 -45.16
#